data_AF-A0A6C0IYQ6-F1
#
_entry.id   AF-A0A6C0IYQ6-F1
#
_cell.length_a   1.000
_cell.length_b   1.000
_cell.length_c   1.000
_cell.angle_alpha   90.00
_cell.angle_beta   90.00
_cell.angle_gamma   90.00
#
_symmetry.space_group_name_H-M   'P 1'
#
loop_
_entity.id
_entity.type
_entity.pdbx_description
1 polymer ?
#
loop_
_entity_poly.entity_id
_entity_poly.type
_entity_poly.pdbx_seq_one_letter_code
_entity_poly.pdbx_strand_id
1 'polypeptide(L)'
;MDIILQKFAGKIDAQSLVRTVEELKAEYLDDGFQKEDIPPVLGRLMMESVKFKKLPGPQKKKLVINVLNHLIEQIDDGEKDSEFEVVLKTMVPPMVDGFANMMKAQKAVAKCLPCLSADK
;
A
#
# COMPACT_ATOMS: atom_id res chain seq x y z
N MET A 1 9.98 -4.89 -9.03
CA MET A 1 8.57 -4.73 -9.47
C MET A 1 8.03 -5.92 -10.28
N ASP A 2 8.73 -6.40 -11.30
CA ASP A 2 8.20 -7.38 -12.28
C ASP A 2 7.65 -8.68 -11.67
N ILE A 3 8.35 -9.24 -10.68
CA ILE A 3 7.91 -10.46 -9.97
C ILE A 3 6.55 -10.23 -9.28
N ILE A 4 6.32 -9.02 -8.75
CA ILE A 4 5.05 -8.64 -8.13
C ILE A 4 3.96 -8.61 -9.21
N LEU A 5 4.22 -7.93 -10.34
CA LEU A 5 3.26 -7.82 -11.44
C LEU A 5 2.87 -9.20 -11.99
N GLN A 6 3.84 -10.07 -12.23
CA GLN A 6 3.62 -11.44 -12.71
C GLN A 6 2.75 -12.24 -11.73
N LYS A 7 3.02 -12.15 -10.43
CA LYS A 7 2.26 -12.86 -9.39
C LYS A 7 0.78 -12.49 -9.34
N PHE A 8 0.43 -11.28 -9.75
CA PHE A 8 -0.95 -10.77 -9.74
C PHE A 8 -1.54 -10.56 -11.15
N ALA A 9 -0.88 -11.07 -12.18
CA ALA A 9 -1.28 -10.92 -13.57
C ALA A 9 -2.74 -11.33 -13.82
N GLY A 10 -3.43 -10.57 -14.68
CA GLY A 10 -4.84 -10.78 -15.02
C GLY A 10 -5.85 -10.36 -13.95
N LYS A 11 -5.40 -9.98 -12.74
CA LYS A 11 -6.27 -9.53 -11.64
C LYS A 11 -6.11 -8.05 -11.29
N ILE A 12 -5.03 -7.43 -11.76
CA ILE A 12 -4.71 -6.02 -11.54
C ILE A 12 -4.63 -5.27 -12.87
N ASP A 13 -4.76 -3.96 -12.79
CA ASP A 13 -4.25 -3.07 -13.82
C ASP A 13 -2.78 -2.79 -13.49
N ALA A 14 -1.87 -3.45 -14.22
CA ALA A 14 -0.45 -3.33 -13.99
C ALA A 14 0.07 -1.92 -14.30
N GLN A 15 -0.49 -1.25 -15.32
CA GLN A 15 -0.06 0.09 -15.73
C GLN A 15 -0.43 1.12 -14.66
N SER A 16 -1.67 1.06 -14.15
CA SER A 16 -2.13 1.93 -13.06
C SER A 16 -1.30 1.75 -11.79
N LEU A 17 -0.97 0.49 -11.44
CA LEU A 17 -0.13 0.21 -10.28
C LEU A 17 1.30 0.75 -10.45
N VAL A 18 1.94 0.50 -11.59
CA VAL A 18 3.31 0.99 -11.87
C VAL A 18 3.35 2.50 -11.79
N ARG A 19 2.40 3.19 -12.45
CA ARG A 19 2.31 4.65 -12.39
C ARG A 19 2.14 5.15 -10.95
N THR A 20 1.28 4.52 -10.15
CA THR A 20 1.10 4.90 -8.75
C THR A 20 2.40 4.74 -7.96
N VAL A 21 3.15 3.66 -8.21
CA VAL A 21 4.46 3.42 -7.57
C VAL A 21 5.49 4.47 -8.01
N GLU A 22 5.55 4.81 -9.29
CA GLU A 22 6.46 5.83 -9.82
C GLU A 22 6.16 7.23 -9.23
N GLU A 23 4.88 7.61 -9.15
CA GLU A 23 4.46 8.86 -8.50
C GLU A 23 4.87 8.87 -7.02
N LEU A 24 4.65 7.76 -6.29
CA LEU A 24 5.08 7.64 -4.89
C LEU A 24 6.60 7.73 -4.72
N LYS A 25 7.37 7.17 -5.65
CA LYS A 25 8.83 7.29 -5.62
C LYS A 25 9.28 8.74 -5.79
N ALA A 26 8.76 9.42 -6.80
CA ALA A 26 9.09 10.82 -7.06
C ALA A 26 8.69 11.74 -5.90
N GLU A 27 7.59 11.46 -5.22
CA GLU A 27 7.09 12.28 -4.12
C GLU A 27 7.77 12.02 -2.76
N TYR A 28 8.26 10.80 -2.51
CA TYR A 28 8.70 10.41 -1.16
C TYR A 28 10.12 9.83 -1.10
N LEU A 29 10.60 9.17 -2.16
CA LEU A 29 11.93 8.56 -2.14
C LEU A 29 13.00 9.55 -2.57
N ASP A 30 12.72 10.37 -3.60
CA ASP A 30 13.69 11.35 -4.12
C ASP A 30 14.06 12.43 -3.09
N ASP A 31 13.14 12.75 -2.16
CA ASP A 31 13.33 13.73 -1.07
C ASP A 31 13.85 13.09 0.25
N GLY A 32 14.11 11.78 0.24
CA GLY A 32 14.58 11.01 1.40
C GLY A 32 13.43 10.46 2.25
N PHE A 33 13.12 9.18 2.05
CA PHE A 33 11.97 8.51 2.67
C PHE A 33 12.06 8.45 4.20
N GLN A 34 11.11 9.07 4.90
CA GLN A 34 11.03 9.06 6.36
C GLN A 34 9.93 8.12 6.88
N LYS A 35 10.00 7.79 8.17
CA LYS A 35 8.99 6.95 8.84
C LYS A 35 7.58 7.57 8.81
N GLU A 36 7.51 8.91 8.75
CA GLU A 36 6.28 9.69 8.65
C GLU A 36 5.59 9.56 7.28
N ASP A 37 6.32 9.13 6.25
CA ASP A 37 5.81 8.99 4.88
C ASP A 37 5.11 7.65 4.64
N ILE A 38 5.31 6.67 5.52
CA ILE A 38 4.70 5.34 5.38
C ILE A 38 3.18 5.38 5.43
N PRO A 39 2.51 6.08 6.38
CA PRO A 39 1.06 6.19 6.39
C PRO A 39 0.44 6.75 5.10
N PRO A 40 0.89 7.88 4.53
CA PRO A 40 0.32 8.38 3.27
C PRO A 40 0.61 7.46 2.08
N VAL A 41 1.82 6.88 1.97
CA VAL A 41 2.18 5.92 0.92
C VAL A 41 1.29 4.67 1.00
N LEU A 42 1.14 4.09 2.20
CA LEU A 42 0.25 2.97 2.45
C LEU A 42 -1.20 3.30 2.06
N GLY A 43 -1.69 4.48 2.43
CA GLY A 43 -3.03 4.94 2.10
C GLY A 43 -3.28 4.94 0.59
N ARG A 44 -2.36 5.52 -0.19
CA ARG A 44 -2.44 5.55 -1.66
C ARG A 44 -2.43 4.14 -2.27
N LEU A 45 -1.54 3.26 -1.81
CA LEU A 45 -1.47 1.87 -2.29
C LEU A 45 -2.71 1.06 -1.92
N MET A 46 -3.27 1.27 -0.72
CA MET A 46 -4.53 0.64 -0.31
C MET A 46 -5.67 1.09 -1.21
N MET A 47 -5.79 2.39 -1.47
CA MET A 47 -6.82 2.95 -2.36
C MET A 47 -6.67 2.46 -3.80
N GLU A 48 -5.43 2.36 -4.29
CA GLU A 48 -5.15 1.75 -5.61
C GLU A 48 -5.61 0.29 -5.64
N SER A 49 -5.28 -0.50 -4.62
CA SER A 49 -5.68 -1.91 -4.53
C SER A 49 -7.21 -2.10 -4.49
N VAL A 50 -7.97 -1.11 -3.98
CA VAL A 50 -9.43 -1.16 -3.95
C VAL A 50 -10.00 -1.21 -5.37
N LYS A 51 -9.37 -0.55 -6.35
CA LYS A 51 -9.79 -0.56 -7.76
C LYS A 51 -9.75 -1.96 -8.39
N PHE A 52 -8.87 -2.84 -7.92
CA PHE A 52 -8.70 -4.20 -8.44
C PHE A 52 -9.81 -5.15 -7.95
N LYS A 53 -10.99 -5.08 -8.58
CA LYS A 53 -12.18 -5.87 -8.19
C LYS A 53 -11.98 -7.39 -8.25
N LYS A 54 -11.05 -7.88 -9.07
CA LYS A 54 -10.73 -9.30 -9.22
C LYS A 54 -9.80 -9.85 -8.14
N LEU A 55 -9.25 -9.01 -7.26
CA LEU A 55 -8.44 -9.44 -6.13
C LEU A 55 -9.29 -9.57 -4.85
N PRO A 56 -9.34 -10.76 -4.21
CA PRO A 56 -9.89 -10.90 -2.88
C PRO A 56 -9.12 -10.06 -1.85
N GLY A 57 -9.78 -9.67 -0.75
CA GLY A 57 -9.19 -8.84 0.31
C GLY A 57 -7.80 -9.32 0.79
N PRO A 58 -7.60 -10.61 1.11
CA PRO A 58 -6.28 -11.12 1.49
C PRO A 58 -5.21 -10.95 0.39
N GLN A 59 -5.59 -11.04 -0.89
CA GLN A 59 -4.66 -10.84 -2.00
C GLN A 59 -4.34 -9.35 -2.20
N LYS A 60 -5.29 -8.44 -1.92
CA LYS A 60 -5.03 -6.99 -1.89
C LYS A 60 -4.02 -6.63 -0.80
N LYS A 61 -4.21 -7.13 0.42
CA LYS A 61 -3.23 -7.00 1.52
C LYS A 61 -1.85 -7.47 1.07
N LYS A 62 -1.76 -8.66 0.48
CA LYS A 62 -0.48 -9.24 0.02
C LYS A 62 0.16 -8.40 -1.10
N LEU A 63 -0.63 -7.85 -2.01
CA LEU A 63 -0.13 -6.94 -3.05
C LEU A 63 0.49 -5.69 -2.41
N VAL A 64 -0.24 -5.03 -1.51
CA VAL A 64 0.20 -3.80 -0.85
C VAL A 64 1.47 -4.02 -0.04
N ILE A 65 1.54 -5.10 0.76
CA ILE A 65 2.76 -5.46 1.51
C ILE A 65 3.94 -5.67 0.56
N ASN A 66 3.74 -6.42 -0.54
CA ASN A 66 4.80 -6.68 -1.50
C ASN A 66 5.31 -5.39 -2.17
N VAL A 67 4.42 -4.46 -2.50
CA VAL A 67 4.79 -3.18 -3.12
C VAL A 67 5.49 -2.27 -2.12
N LEU A 68 5.00 -2.18 -0.87
CA LEU A 68 5.66 -1.41 0.19
C LEU A 68 7.07 -1.93 0.49
N ASN A 69 7.24 -3.24 0.63
CA ASN A 69 8.57 -3.82 0.84
C ASN A 69 9.51 -3.51 -0.33
N HIS A 70 8.99 -3.54 -1.57
CA HIS A 70 9.78 -3.17 -2.74
C HIS A 70 10.17 -1.69 -2.77
N LEU A 71 9.32 -0.79 -2.26
CA LEU A 71 9.67 0.63 -2.09
C LEU A 71 10.70 0.81 -0.98
N ILE A 72 10.56 0.08 0.12
CA ILE A 72 11.50 0.14 1.25
C ILE A 72 12.90 -0.31 0.81
N GLU A 73 13.01 -1.37 0.01
CA GLU A 73 14.28 -1.85 -0.58
C GLU A 73 14.95 -0.87 -1.56
N GLN A 74 14.31 0.26 -1.85
CA GLN A 74 14.86 1.31 -2.72
C GLN A 74 15.25 2.56 -1.91
N ILE A 75 15.18 2.51 -0.57
CA ILE A 75 15.55 3.63 0.29
C ILE A 75 17.08 3.73 0.37
N ASP A 76 17.74 2.63 0.73
CA ASP A 76 19.19 2.57 0.85
C ASP A 76 19.80 1.65 -0.22
N ASP A 77 20.93 2.05 -0.81
CA ASP A 77 21.69 1.18 -1.71
C ASP A 77 22.42 0.09 -0.91
N GLY A 78 22.14 -1.18 -1.19
CA GLY A 78 22.83 -2.29 -0.54
C GLY A 78 22.33 -3.67 -0.92
N GLU A 79 23.14 -4.70 -0.68
CA GLU A 79 22.73 -6.11 -0.86
C GLU A 79 21.84 -6.64 0.28
N LYS A 80 21.88 -5.97 1.44
CA LYS A 80 21.17 -6.38 2.65
C LYS A 80 20.37 -5.21 3.18
N ASP A 81 19.21 -5.54 3.73
CA ASP A 81 18.35 -4.55 4.37
C ASP A 81 19.12 -3.79 5.46
N SER A 82 19.02 -2.46 5.44
CA SER A 82 19.51 -1.62 6.53
C SER A 82 18.66 -1.85 7.80
N GLU A 83 19.17 -1.48 8.98
CA GLU A 83 18.38 -1.59 10.22
C GLU A 83 17.07 -0.81 10.12
N PHE A 84 17.10 0.33 9.42
CA PHE A 84 15.93 1.14 9.16
C PHE A 84 14.92 0.37 8.29
N GLU A 85 15.35 -0.18 7.15
CA GLU A 85 14.50 -0.98 6.27
C GLU A 85 13.88 -2.19 6.97
N VAL A 86 14.65 -2.89 7.81
CA VAL A 86 14.14 -4.01 8.63
C VAL A 86 13.01 -3.54 9.55
N VAL A 87 13.22 -2.43 10.27
CA VAL A 87 12.19 -1.85 11.14
C VAL A 87 10.94 -1.51 10.33
N LEU A 88 11.08 -0.85 9.18
CA LEU A 88 9.93 -0.51 8.34
C LEU A 88 9.18 -1.75 7.84
N LYS A 89 9.89 -2.76 7.32
CA LYS A 89 9.28 -4.01 6.84
C LYS A 89 8.52 -4.75 7.94
N THR A 90 8.97 -4.67 9.20
CA THR A 90 8.25 -5.27 10.33
C THR A 90 6.94 -4.53 10.67
N MET A 91 6.89 -3.22 10.43
CA MET A 91 5.72 -2.37 10.67
C MET A 91 4.67 -2.45 9.56
N VAL A 92 5.07 -2.80 8.33
CA VAL A 92 4.17 -2.85 7.17
C VAL A 92 2.97 -3.78 7.38
N PRO A 93 3.11 -5.07 7.77
CA PRO A 93 1.96 -5.95 7.96
C PRO A 93 0.90 -5.43 8.96
N PRO A 94 1.26 -5.03 10.20
CA PRO A 94 0.27 -4.51 11.15
C PRO A 94 -0.34 -3.17 10.70
N MET A 95 0.39 -2.30 10.02
CA MET A 95 -0.19 -1.06 9.47
C MET A 95 -1.26 -1.34 8.40
N VAL A 96 -0.99 -2.29 7.49
CA VAL A 96 -1.96 -2.70 6.46
C VAL A 96 -3.21 -3.30 7.10
N ASP A 97 -3.05 -4.12 8.15
CA ASP A 97 -4.17 -4.65 8.93
C ASP A 97 -4.97 -3.56 9.64
N GLY A 98 -4.28 -2.60 10.26
CA GLY A 98 -4.88 -1.43 10.91
C GLY A 98 -5.72 -0.63 9.92
N PHE A 99 -5.19 -0.33 8.74
CA PHE A 99 -5.91 0.39 7.69
C PHE A 99 -7.13 -0.39 7.20
N ALA A 100 -7.00 -1.69 6.95
CA ALA A 100 -8.11 -2.54 6.53
C ALA A 100 -9.23 -2.59 7.58
N ASN A 101 -8.88 -2.64 8.86
CA ASN A 101 -9.85 -2.59 9.97
C ASN A 101 -10.51 -1.22 10.08
N MET A 102 -9.76 -0.12 9.92
CA MET A 102 -10.30 1.23 9.87
C MET A 102 -11.33 1.38 8.74
N MET A 103 -11.05 0.88 7.53
CA MET A 103 -12.01 0.90 6.42
C MET A 103 -13.29 0.10 6.70
N LYS A 104 -13.16 -1.06 7.36
CA LYS A 104 -14.33 -1.86 7.76
C LYS A 104 -15.17 -1.13 8.81
N ALA A 105 -14.51 -0.53 9.80
CA ALA A 105 -15.16 0.26 10.84
C ALA A 105 -15.88 1.48 10.23
N GLN A 106 -15.22 2.21 9.32
CA GLN A 106 -15.83 3.33 8.61
C GLN A 106 -17.11 2.90 7.87
N LYS A 107 -17.06 1.79 7.13
CA LYS A 107 -18.25 1.25 6.43
C LYS A 107 -19.36 0.84 7.39
N ALA A 108 -19.01 0.22 8.52
CA ALA A 108 -19.98 -0.15 9.54
C ALA A 108 -20.65 1.09 10.17
N VAL A 109 -19.85 2.11 10.49
CA VAL A 109 -20.34 3.39 11.04
C VAL A 109 -21.24 4.10 10.02
N ALA A 110 -20.84 4.22 8.75
CA ALA A 110 -21.66 4.84 7.71
C ALA A 110 -23.00 4.12 7.51
N LYS A 111 -23.02 2.78 7.64
CA LYS A 111 -24.25 1.99 7.59
C LYS A 111 -25.19 2.26 8.78
N CYS A 112 -24.63 2.50 9.96
CA CYS A 112 -25.39 2.79 11.18
C CYS A 112 -25.79 4.28 11.30
N LEU A 113 -25.06 5.18 10.66
CA LEU A 113 -25.27 6.62 10.66
C LEU A 113 -25.23 7.14 9.21
N PRO A 114 -26.34 7.04 8.46
CA PRO A 114 -26.39 7.40 7.04
C PRO A 114 -25.95 8.84 6.76
N CYS A 115 -26.09 9.73 7.76
CA CYS A 115 -25.64 11.13 7.72
C CYS A 115 -24.10 11.32 7.67
N LEU A 116 -23.32 10.26 7.93
CA LEU A 116 -21.85 10.25 7.83
C LEU A 116 -21.36 9.51 6.57
N SER A 117 -22.26 9.06 5.70
CA SER A 117 -21.89 8.47 4.42
C SER A 117 -21.26 9.57 3.56
N ALA A 118 -20.01 9.38 3.13
CA ALA A 118 -19.29 10.30 2.25
C ALA A 118 -19.82 10.26 0.80
N ASP A 119 -21.13 10.11 0.61
CA ASP A 119 -21.83 10.38 -0.64
C ASP A 119 -22.26 11.86 -0.61
N LYS A 120 -21.27 12.73 -0.81
CA LYS A 120 -21.42 14.07 -1.37
C LYS A 120 -20.25 14.33 -2.31
#